data_AF-F5LRH8-F1
#
_entry.id   AF-F5LRH8-F1
#
_cell.length_a   1.000
_cell.length_b   1.000
_cell.length_c   1.000
_cell.angle_alpha   90.00
_cell.angle_beta   90.00
_cell.angle_gamma   90.00
#
_symmetry.space_group_name_H-M   'P 1'
#
loop_
_entity.id
_entity.type
_entity.pdbx_description
1 polymer ?
#
loop_
_entity_poly.entity_id
_entity_poly.type
_entity_poly.pdbx_seq_one_letter_code
_entity_poly.pdbx_strand_id
1 'polypeptide(L)' 'MAVFRCDCGKNLSNSRCPNDIELILFTDFEWEDIQEKVHEGADIYDAEPKYDVWRCPECLRVYVFKGVSLLYQYKLEK' A
#
# COMPACT_ATOMS: atom_id res chain seq x y z
N MET A 1 -5.51 -5.18 12.60
CA MET A 1 -6.15 -5.97 11.52
C MET A 1 -7.26 -5.12 10.90
N ALA A 2 -7.09 -4.72 9.65
CA ALA A 2 -8.08 -3.95 8.90
C ALA A 2 -8.81 -4.85 7.87
N VAL A 3 -10.04 -4.48 7.55
CA VAL A 3 -10.86 -5.14 6.52
C VAL A 3 -11.53 -4.06 5.67
N PHE A 4 -11.52 -4.22 4.37
CA PHE A 4 -12.16 -3.32 3.41
C PHE A 4 -12.90 -4.13 2.33
N ARG A 5 -14.12 -3.75 1.97
CA ARG A 5 -14.88 -4.44 0.93
C ARG A 5 -14.69 -3.73 -0.40
N CYS A 6 -14.06 -4.42 -1.36
CA CYS A 6 -13.91 -3.93 -2.72
C CYS A 6 -15.27 -3.86 -3.44
N ASP A 7 -15.41 -2.93 -4.39
CA ASP A 7 -16.60 -2.80 -5.25
C ASP A 7 -16.96 -4.06 -6.05
N CYS A 8 -16.00 -4.96 -6.32
CA CYS A 8 -16.31 -6.25 -6.96
C CYS A 8 -16.92 -7.28 -5.99
N GLY A 9 -17.03 -6.94 -4.70
CA GLY A 9 -17.56 -7.81 -3.65
C GLY A 9 -16.49 -8.52 -2.82
N LYS A 10 -15.23 -8.54 -3.27
CA LYS A 10 -14.12 -9.19 -2.55
C LYS A 10 -13.77 -8.44 -1.26
N ASN A 11 -13.65 -9.18 -0.14
CA ASN A 11 -13.08 -8.64 1.08
C ASN A 11 -11.55 -8.61 0.99
N LEU A 12 -10.98 -7.44 1.24
CA LEU A 12 -9.56 -7.18 1.35
C LEU A 12 -9.18 -7.10 2.83
N SER A 13 -8.06 -7.69 3.24
CA SER A 13 -7.59 -7.65 4.63
C SER A 13 -6.09 -7.83 4.73
N ASN A 14 -5.47 -7.11 5.67
CA ASN A 14 -4.06 -7.26 6.04
C ASN A 14 -3.87 -8.19 7.26
N SER A 15 -4.86 -9.04 7.58
CA SER A 15 -4.78 -9.99 8.70
C SER A 15 -3.65 -11.03 8.55
N ARG A 16 -3.23 -11.31 7.32
CA ARG A 16 -2.08 -12.14 7.00
C ARG A 16 -0.92 -11.21 6.62
N CYS A 17 0.26 -11.45 7.19
CA CYS A 17 1.49 -10.79 6.79
C CYS A 17 2.55 -11.90 6.56
N PRO A 18 3.07 -12.08 5.33
CA PRO A 18 2.81 -11.29 4.12
C PRO A 18 1.42 -11.52 3.49
N ASN A 19 0.99 -10.63 2.58
CA ASN A 19 -0.22 -10.77 1.78
C ASN A 19 -0.09 -10.11 0.39
N ASP A 20 -1.00 -10.45 -0.53
CA ASP A 20 -1.03 -9.93 -1.91
C ASP A 20 -2.00 -8.75 -2.09
N ILE A 21 -2.39 -8.10 -0.99
CA ILE A 21 -3.42 -7.06 -0.96
C ILE A 21 -2.77 -5.70 -0.72
N GLU A 22 -1.99 -5.59 0.34
CA GLU A 22 -1.30 -4.38 0.76
C GLU A 22 0.04 -4.28 0.02
N LEU A 23 0.27 -3.13 -0.59
CA LEU A 23 1.49 -2.81 -1.33
C LEU A 23 2.29 -1.78 -0.55
N ILE A 24 3.57 -2.07 -0.35
CA ILE A 24 4.54 -1.08 0.13
C ILE A 24 5.01 -0.30 -1.09
N LEU A 25 4.68 0.99 -1.15
CA LEU A 25 4.98 1.85 -2.28
C LEU A 25 5.72 3.11 -1.81
N PHE A 26 6.81 3.40 -2.51
CA PHE A 26 7.58 4.61 -2.38
C PHE A 26 7.70 5.24 -3.77
N THR A 27 7.55 6.56 -3.83
CA THR A 27 7.99 7.33 -4.99
C THR A 27 9.51 7.28 -5.09
N ASP A 28 10.07 7.54 -6.28
CA ASP A 28 11.53 7.52 -6.48
C ASP A 28 12.24 8.47 -5.50
N PHE A 29 11.67 9.64 -5.23
CA PHE A 29 12.22 10.58 -4.24
C PHE A 29 12.20 10.03 -2.81
N GLU A 30 11.14 9.33 -2.41
CA GLU A 30 11.08 8.69 -1.09
C GLU A 30 12.08 7.53 -1.01
N TRP A 31 12.23 6.79 -2.11
CA TRP A 31 13.18 5.70 -2.19
C TRP A 31 14.62 6.20 -2.06
N GLU A 32 14.99 7.28 -2.76
CA GLU A 32 16.32 7.90 -2.63
C GLU A 32 16.61 8.34 -1.18
N ASP A 33 15.66 9.02 -0.52
CA ASP A 33 15.79 9.42 0.89
C ASP A 33 15.95 8.22 1.83
N ILE A 34 15.22 7.12 1.58
CA ILE A 34 15.39 5.86 2.33
C ILE A 34 16.80 5.28 2.10
N GLN A 35 17.28 5.27 0.86
CA GLN A 35 18.62 4.75 0.54
C GLN A 35 19.73 5.56 1.22
N GLU A 36 19.62 6.88 1.28
CA GLU A 36 20.56 7.74 2.00
C GLU A 36 20.57 7.41 3.49
N LYS A 37 19.40 7.30 4.13
CA LYS A 37 19.30 6.94 5.56
C LYS A 37 19.82 5.54 5.86
N VAL A 38 19.55 4.59 4.98
CA VAL A 38 20.09 3.22 5.12
C VAL A 38 21.61 3.23 5.00
N HIS A 39 22.18 4.05 4.12
CA HIS A 39 23.63 4.23 4.03
C HIS A 39 24.23 4.82 5.33
N GLU A 40 23.49 5.68 6.01
CA GLU A 40 23.85 6.24 7.33
C GLU A 40 23.64 5.26 8.51
N GLY A 41 23.08 4.08 8.25
CA GLY A 41 22.92 3.00 9.22
C GLY A 41 21.49 2.77 9.73
N ALA A 42 20.49 3.39 9.11
CA ALA A 42 19.08 3.09 9.40
C ALA A 42 18.65 1.72 8.85
N ASP A 43 17.63 1.09 9.47
CA ASP A 43 17.01 -0.11 8.91
C ASP A 43 15.99 0.28 7.84
N ILE A 44 16.04 -0.41 6.70
CA ILE A 44 15.07 -0.23 5.60
C ILE A 44 13.64 -0.57 6.04
N TYR A 45 13.47 -1.44 7.02
CA TYR A 45 12.16 -1.82 7.56
C TYR A 45 11.53 -0.74 8.45
N ASP A 46 12.29 0.28 8.86
CA ASP A 46 11.77 1.44 9.60
C ASP A 46 11.12 2.48 8.68
N ALA A 47 11.28 2.33 7.35
CA ALA A 47 10.67 3.22 6.38
C ALA A 47 9.17 2.95 6.25
N GLU A 48 8.36 3.90 6.72
CA GLU A 48 6.91 3.85 6.57
C GLU A 48 6.46 4.55 5.28
N PRO A 49 5.71 3.88 4.40
CA PRO A 49 5.14 4.53 3.22
C PRO A 49 4.11 5.59 3.64
N LYS A 50 4.00 6.67 2.86
CA LYS A 50 3.06 7.76 3.17
C LYS A 50 1.58 7.36 3.05
N TYR A 51 1.30 6.30 2.29
CA TYR A 51 -0.05 5.83 2.00
C TYR A 51 -0.13 4.32 2.15
N ASP A 52 -1.26 3.85 2.67
CA ASP A 52 -1.60 2.42 2.61
C ASP A 52 -2.28 2.17 1.26
N VAL A 53 -1.65 1.37 0.41
CA VAL A 53 -2.17 1.09 -0.93
C VAL A 53 -2.61 -0.35 -1.03
N TRP A 54 -3.90 -0.55 -1.30
CA TRP A 54 -4.50 -1.87 -1.37
C TRP A 54 -4.94 -2.18 -2.79
N ARG A 55 -4.48 -3.31 -3.33
CA ARG A 55 -4.86 -3.81 -4.65
C ARG A 55 -5.81 -5.00 -4.50
N CYS A 56 -6.96 -4.93 -5.17
CA CYS A 56 -7.85 -6.08 -5.24
C CYS A 56 -7.29 -7.14 -6.19
N PRO A 57 -7.09 -8.41 -5.76
CA PRO A 57 -6.54 -9.44 -6.63
C PRO A 57 -7.52 -9.91 -7.73
N GLU A 58 -8.82 -9.62 -7.60
CA GLU A 58 -9.84 -10.08 -8.55
C GLU A 58 -10.13 -9.06 -9.65
N CYS A 59 -10.44 -7.81 -9.27
CA CYS A 59 -10.81 -6.77 -10.23
C CYS A 59 -9.71 -5.74 -10.48
N LEU A 60 -8.55 -5.90 -9.82
CA LEU A 60 -7.35 -5.08 -9.97
C LEU A 60 -7.53 -3.59 -9.62
N ARG A 61 -8.66 -3.23 -9.00
CA ARG A 61 -8.84 -1.88 -8.42
C ARG A 61 -7.79 -1.62 -7.36
N VAL A 62 -7.31 -0.38 -7.33
CA VAL A 62 -6.36 0.11 -6.34
C VAL A 62 -7.05 1.14 -5.47
N TYR A 63 -6.90 1.01 -4.17
CA TYR A 63 -7.41 1.92 -3.15
C TYR A 63 -6.23 2.53 -2.42
N VAL A 64 -6.22 3.85 -2.30
CA VAL A 64 -5.16 4.59 -1.61
C VAL A 64 -5.75 5.22 -0.36
N PHE A 65 -5.22 4.82 0.79
CA PHE A 65 -5.67 5.32 2.09
C PHE A 65 -4.60 6.21 2.72
N LYS A 66 -5.08 7.13 3.56
CA LYS A 66 -4.25 7.87 4.52
C LYS A 66 -4.85 7.68 5.90
N GLY A 67 -4.22 6.80 6.69
CA GLY A 67 -4.82 6.25 7.90
C GLY A 67 -6.13 5.53 7.57
N VAL A 68 -7.22 5.88 8.25
CA VAL A 68 -8.53 5.24 8.05
C VAL A 68 -9.34 5.80 6.87
N SER A 69 -8.84 6.87 6.22
CA SER A 69 -9.58 7.58 5.17
C SER A 69 -9.17 7.12 3.78
N LEU A 70 -10.14 6.72 2.95
CA LEU A 70 -9.93 6.46 1.53
C LEU A 70 -9.76 7.79 0.80
N LEU A 71 -8.61 8.01 0.17
CA LEU A 71 -8.33 9.22 -0.61
C LEU A 71 -8.69 9.04 -2.08
N TYR A 72 -8.18 7.96 -2.68
CA TYR A 72 -8.31 7.71 -4.12
C TYR A 72 -8.68 6.27 -4.40
N GLN A 73 -9.39 6.10 -5.50
CA GLN A 73 -9.72 4.81 -6.06
C GLN A 73 -9.40 4.83 -7.56
N TYR A 74 -8.61 3.86 -7.99
CA TYR A 74 -8.25 3.67 -9.39
C TYR A 74 -8.84 2.37 -9.91
N LYS A 75 -9.26 2.40 -11.17
CA LYS A 75 -9.75 1.25 -11.92
C LYS A 75 -9.04 1.24 -13.25
N LEU A 76 -8.63 0.05 -13.71
CA LEU A 76 -8.08 -0.11 -15.04
C LEU A 76 -9.11 0.33 -16.09
N GLU A 77 -8.66 1.16 -17.02
CA GLU A 77 -9.37 1.45 -18.26
C GLU A 77 -9.33 0.20 -19.15
N LYS A 78 -10.42 -0.05 -19.87
CA LYS A 78 -10.55 -1.18 -20.81
C LYS A 78 -10.56 -0.65 -22.23
#